data_AF-A0A0F9VBH2-F1
#
_entry.id   AF-A0A0F9VBH2-F1
#
_cell.length_a   1.000
_cell.length_b   1.000
_cell.length_c   1.000
_cell.angle_alpha   90.00
_cell.angle_beta   90.00
_cell.angle_gamma   90.00
#
_symmetry.space_group_name_H-M   'P 1'
#
loop_
_entity.id
_entity.type
_entity.pdbx_description
1 polymer ?
#
loop_
_entity_poly.entity_id
_entity_poly.type
_entity_poly.pdbx_seq_one_letter_code
_entity_poly.pdbx_strand_id
1 'polypeptide(L)'
;MDAAEKERTIAQIVCGDIPATVITKDNMSFSLFLHPPTPKEQAEAAAVYSVEYQRAILLGLSNENDTISDMIALDRWSSQKEIEIEGLQKDIHNIRRGLLDFLFNRNKLEKIRALLRRAENALLERLSQRHELLHKSAEIHALTCQQRYIISQITEKEDGDLFWDTKDDFENFDDISVIIQLCEFFFMRSHMSNEVIRELARSQQWRVYWEICKNTNDLFSGPVSSWSWNQRELAYWSTIYDSVNDAYERPSKDIIVDDDLLDSWFIRQGEKSDKRTQNNTTPQSHKPGRNEEFIMADQEGAKQVYNMNDPGSRAKIRARQKVIARQGSVREQDMPDSQQEMREQLMGMQRKRVKDISRR
;
A
#
# COMPACT_ATOMS: atom_id res chain seq x y z
N MET A 1 1.06 -0.04 16.79
CA MET A 1 2.15 -0.60 17.63
C MET A 1 2.65 0.43 18.64
N ASP A 2 3.15 0.00 19.80
CA ASP A 2 3.82 0.92 20.74
C ASP A 2 5.26 1.28 20.28
N ALA A 3 5.92 2.22 20.96
CA ALA A 3 7.25 2.68 20.54
C ALA A 3 8.33 1.58 20.62
N ALA A 4 8.30 0.73 21.66
CA ALA A 4 9.28 -0.32 21.88
C ALA A 4 9.07 -1.51 20.95
N GLU A 5 7.81 -1.81 20.62
CA GLU A 5 7.41 -2.76 19.60
C GLU A 5 7.93 -2.32 18.23
N LYS A 6 7.72 -1.05 17.84
CA LYS A 6 8.25 -0.51 16.59
C LYS A 6 9.76 -0.63 16.48
N GLU A 7 10.49 -0.29 17.54
CA GLU A 7 11.95 -0.39 17.57
C GLU A 7 12.44 -1.82 17.42
N ARG A 8 11.81 -2.79 18.11
CA ARG A 8 12.11 -4.22 17.94
C ARG A 8 11.83 -4.70 16.52
N THR A 9 10.70 -4.32 15.92
CA THR A 9 10.37 -4.71 14.55
C THR A 9 11.32 -4.08 13.54
N ILE A 10 11.72 -2.82 13.74
CA ILE A 10 12.75 -2.17 12.91
C ILE A 10 14.08 -2.93 13.02
N ALA A 11 14.53 -3.26 14.23
CA ALA A 11 15.76 -4.02 14.44
C ALA A 11 15.73 -5.39 13.72
N GLN A 12 14.58 -6.08 13.77
CA GLN A 12 14.38 -7.34 13.05
C GLN A 12 14.49 -7.14 11.52
N ILE A 13 13.87 -6.09 10.97
CA ILE A 13 13.98 -5.79 9.53
C ILE A 13 15.42 -5.43 9.15
N VAL A 14 16.11 -4.63 9.97
CA VAL A 14 17.49 -4.19 9.72
C VAL A 14 18.45 -5.38 9.71
N CYS A 15 18.27 -6.34 10.63
CA CYS A 15 19.08 -7.57 10.66
C CYS A 15 18.93 -8.40 9.38
N GLY A 16 17.73 -8.46 8.80
CA GLY A 16 17.46 -9.19 7.56
C GLY A 16 17.27 -10.70 7.75
N ASP A 17 17.98 -11.30 8.69
CA ASP A 17 17.88 -12.72 9.02
C ASP A 17 16.58 -13.04 9.77
N ILE A 18 16.01 -14.20 9.44
CA ILE A 18 14.73 -14.63 9.98
C ILE A 18 14.98 -15.82 10.93
N PRO A 19 14.82 -15.65 12.25
CA PRO A 19 14.99 -16.75 13.20
C PRO A 19 13.84 -17.73 13.07
N ALA A 20 14.14 -18.98 12.76
CA ALA A 20 13.18 -20.06 12.57
C ALA A 20 13.32 -21.13 13.65
N THR A 21 12.26 -21.38 14.42
CA THR A 21 12.19 -22.53 15.32
C THR A 21 11.44 -23.67 14.64
N VAL A 22 12.10 -24.81 14.48
CA VAL A 22 11.54 -26.00 13.84
C VAL A 22 11.45 -27.15 14.82
N ILE A 23 10.46 -28.02 14.62
CA ILE A 23 10.23 -29.21 15.45
C ILE A 23 10.42 -30.46 14.59
N THR A 24 11.25 -31.40 15.05
CA THR A 24 11.46 -32.69 14.37
C THR A 24 10.32 -33.67 14.61
N LYS A 25 10.29 -34.74 13.83
CA LYS A 25 9.41 -35.91 14.06
C LYS A 25 9.54 -36.49 15.47
N ASP A 26 10.73 -36.39 16.08
CA ASP A 26 11.01 -36.85 17.45
C ASP A 26 10.67 -35.80 18.53
N ASN A 27 9.95 -34.74 18.15
CA ASN A 27 9.49 -33.67 19.03
C ASN A 27 10.63 -32.85 19.67
N MET A 28 11.81 -32.84 19.03
CA MET A 28 12.92 -31.98 19.41
C MET A 28 12.83 -30.65 18.66
N SER A 29 13.03 -29.53 19.36
CA SER A 29 13.06 -28.20 18.74
C SER A 29 14.49 -27.68 18.64
N PHE A 30 14.84 -27.10 17.49
CA PHE A 30 16.09 -26.35 17.34
C PHE A 30 15.84 -25.02 16.62
N SER A 31 16.74 -24.07 16.86
CA SER A 31 16.72 -22.74 16.26
C SER A 31 17.67 -22.70 15.06
N LEU A 32 17.19 -22.15 13.95
CA LEU A 32 17.95 -21.90 12.74
C LEU A 32 17.77 -20.44 12.32
N PHE A 33 18.66 -19.95 11.48
CA PHE A 33 18.54 -18.66 10.84
C PHE A 33 18.38 -18.83 9.33
N LEU A 34 17.50 -18.02 8.74
CA LEU A 34 17.31 -17.97 7.31
C LEU A 34 17.76 -16.59 6.83
N HIS A 35 18.87 -16.55 6.11
CA HIS A 35 19.36 -15.30 5.54
C HIS A 35 18.61 -14.97 4.22
N PRO A 36 18.55 -13.70 3.81
CA PRO A 36 18.02 -13.35 2.50
C PRO A 36 18.86 -13.97 1.37
N PRO A 37 18.23 -14.59 0.35
CA PRO A 37 18.98 -15.26 -0.71
C PRO A 37 19.74 -14.26 -1.57
N THR A 38 21.01 -14.56 -1.84
CA THR A 38 21.86 -13.72 -2.69
C THR A 38 21.41 -13.76 -4.15
N PRO A 39 21.77 -12.77 -4.98
CA PRO A 39 21.44 -12.79 -6.41
C PRO A 39 21.95 -14.04 -7.14
N LYS A 40 23.06 -14.60 -6.67
CA LYS A 40 23.62 -15.84 -7.21
C LYS A 40 22.73 -17.04 -6.88
N GLU A 41 22.37 -17.22 -5.61
CA GLU A 41 21.44 -18.29 -5.19
C GLU A 41 20.09 -18.17 -5.91
N GLN A 42 19.57 -16.95 -6.07
CA GLN A 42 18.31 -16.72 -6.81
C GLN A 42 18.43 -17.14 -8.29
N ALA A 43 19.56 -16.84 -8.94
CA ALA A 43 19.81 -17.24 -10.32
C ALA A 43 19.95 -18.76 -10.45
N GLU A 44 20.66 -19.41 -9.52
CA GLU A 44 20.80 -20.86 -9.48
C GLU A 44 19.44 -21.54 -9.22
N ALA A 45 18.63 -21.00 -8.30
CA ALA A 45 17.28 -21.46 -8.04
C ALA A 45 16.37 -21.33 -9.28
N ALA A 46 16.49 -20.24 -10.04
CA ALA A 46 15.75 -20.06 -11.30
C ALA A 46 16.17 -21.09 -12.37
N ALA A 47 17.44 -21.49 -12.39
CA ALA A 47 17.91 -22.58 -13.24
C ALA A 47 17.30 -23.93 -12.81
N VAL A 48 17.24 -24.20 -11.50
CA VAL A 48 16.57 -25.40 -10.95
C VAL A 48 15.10 -25.44 -11.38
N TYR A 49 14.37 -24.33 -11.25
CA TYR A 49 12.99 -24.21 -11.73
C TYR A 49 12.87 -24.62 -13.20
N SER A 50 13.71 -24.04 -14.06
CA SER A 50 13.66 -24.28 -15.51
C SER A 50 13.90 -25.75 -15.86
N VAL A 51 14.86 -26.40 -15.19
CA VAL A 51 15.19 -27.82 -15.41
C VAL A 51 14.07 -28.72 -14.91
N GLU A 52 13.56 -28.50 -13.69
CA GLU A 52 12.50 -29.32 -13.11
C GLU A 52 11.16 -29.15 -13.82
N TYR A 53 10.87 -27.96 -14.35
CA TYR A 53 9.69 -27.72 -15.18
C TYR A 53 9.73 -28.58 -16.45
N GLN A 54 10.85 -28.54 -17.18
CA GLN A 54 11.01 -29.36 -18.39
C GLN A 54 10.94 -30.86 -18.06
N ARG A 55 11.55 -31.28 -16.95
CA ARG A 55 11.47 -32.67 -16.48
C ARG A 55 10.03 -33.07 -16.16
N ALA A 56 9.28 -32.22 -15.44
CA ALA A 56 7.88 -32.50 -15.09
C ALA A 56 7.00 -32.68 -16.34
N ILE A 57 7.16 -31.81 -17.34
CA ILE A 57 6.47 -31.94 -18.63
C ILE A 57 6.84 -33.26 -19.33
N LEU A 58 8.12 -33.63 -19.36
CA LEU A 58 8.57 -34.90 -19.94
C LEU A 58 8.04 -36.14 -19.20
N LEU A 59 7.82 -36.03 -17.89
CA LEU A 59 7.20 -37.06 -17.07
C LEU A 59 5.67 -37.10 -17.21
N GLY A 60 5.09 -36.20 -18.02
CA GLY A 60 3.67 -36.17 -18.35
C GLY A 60 2.82 -35.35 -17.39
N LEU A 61 3.39 -34.46 -16.57
CA LEU A 61 2.61 -33.48 -15.82
C LEU A 61 2.05 -32.42 -16.79
N SER A 62 0.78 -32.09 -16.64
CA SER A 62 0.13 -31.01 -17.39
C SER A 62 0.65 -29.64 -16.94
N ASN A 63 0.71 -28.68 -17.86
CA ASN A 63 0.92 -27.27 -17.50
C ASN A 63 -0.33 -26.69 -16.80
N GLU A 64 -0.24 -25.48 -16.25
CA GLU A 64 -1.37 -24.85 -15.52
C GLU A 64 -2.61 -24.68 -16.39
N ASN A 65 -2.45 -24.27 -17.65
CA ASN A 65 -3.59 -24.01 -18.54
C ASN A 65 -4.33 -25.31 -18.92
N ASP A 66 -3.58 -26.37 -19.20
CA ASP A 66 -4.10 -27.70 -19.48
C ASP A 66 -4.75 -28.28 -18.21
N THR A 67 -4.13 -28.09 -17.04
CA THR A 67 -4.70 -28.49 -15.75
C THR A 67 -6.04 -27.79 -15.50
N ILE A 68 -6.15 -26.48 -15.77
CA ILE A 68 -7.41 -25.74 -15.64
C ILE A 68 -8.44 -26.28 -16.64
N SER A 69 -8.04 -26.52 -17.88
CA SER A 69 -8.91 -27.05 -18.94
C SER A 69 -9.46 -28.44 -18.58
N ASP A 70 -8.60 -29.32 -18.06
CA ASP A 70 -8.96 -30.64 -17.55
C ASP A 70 -9.92 -30.53 -16.37
N MET A 71 -9.69 -29.61 -15.43
CA MET A 71 -10.57 -29.40 -14.28
C MET A 71 -11.93 -28.81 -14.67
N ILE A 72 -12.00 -28.01 -15.74
CA ILE A 72 -13.26 -27.55 -16.34
C ILE A 72 -14.00 -28.73 -16.99
N ALA A 73 -13.29 -29.58 -17.74
CA ALA A 73 -13.89 -30.77 -18.35
C ALA A 73 -14.42 -31.78 -17.31
N LEU A 74 -13.83 -31.80 -16.11
CA LEU A 74 -14.25 -32.63 -14.98
C LEU A 74 -15.32 -31.97 -14.09
N ASP A 75 -15.88 -30.82 -14.47
CA ASP A 75 -16.85 -30.02 -13.69
C ASP A 75 -16.36 -29.65 -12.27
N ARG A 76 -15.04 -29.63 -12.03
CA ARG A 76 -14.43 -29.25 -10.75
C ARG A 76 -14.09 -27.76 -10.69
N TRP A 77 -14.00 -27.12 -11.84
CA TRP A 77 -13.81 -25.68 -11.99
C TRP A 77 -14.74 -25.15 -13.08
N SER A 78 -15.04 -23.85 -13.05
CA SER A 78 -15.89 -23.23 -14.08
C SER A 78 -15.22 -21.99 -14.64
N SER A 79 -15.39 -21.77 -15.95
CA SER A 79 -14.93 -20.53 -16.61
C SER A 79 -15.59 -19.28 -15.99
N GLN A 80 -16.75 -19.45 -15.36
CA GLN A 80 -17.42 -18.39 -14.61
C GLN A 80 -16.57 -17.91 -13.42
N LYS A 81 -15.86 -18.79 -12.72
CA LYS A 81 -14.98 -18.41 -11.60
C LYS A 81 -13.77 -17.60 -12.05
N GLU A 82 -13.22 -17.86 -13.24
CA GLU A 82 -12.14 -17.03 -13.82
C GLU A 82 -12.64 -15.62 -14.12
N ILE A 83 -13.83 -15.50 -14.72
CA ILE A 83 -14.48 -14.20 -14.98
C ILE A 83 -14.78 -13.47 -13.66
N GLU A 84 -15.19 -14.19 -12.62
CA GLU A 84 -15.41 -13.63 -11.27
C GLU A 84 -14.11 -13.06 -10.68
N ILE A 85 -12.96 -13.74 -10.82
CA ILE A 85 -11.67 -13.25 -10.33
C ILE A 85 -11.31 -11.91 -11.00
N GLU A 86 -11.40 -11.84 -12.34
CA GLU A 86 -11.14 -10.60 -13.07
C GLU A 86 -12.14 -9.49 -12.70
N GLY A 87 -13.42 -9.85 -12.51
CA GLY A 87 -14.47 -8.94 -12.07
C GLY A 87 -14.16 -8.34 -10.69
N LEU A 88 -13.81 -9.18 -9.72
CA LEU A 88 -13.44 -8.77 -8.36
C LEU A 88 -12.22 -7.84 -8.35
N GLN A 89 -11.19 -8.12 -9.17
CA GLN A 89 -10.03 -7.24 -9.30
C GLN A 89 -10.43 -5.84 -9.81
N LYS A 90 -11.29 -5.77 -10.84
CA LYS A 90 -11.82 -4.51 -11.37
C LYS A 90 -12.68 -3.78 -10.34
N ASP A 91 -13.51 -4.50 -9.61
CA ASP A 91 -14.37 -3.93 -8.57
C ASP A 91 -13.56 -3.37 -7.40
N ILE A 92 -12.55 -4.08 -6.91
CA ILE A 92 -11.61 -3.59 -5.88
C ILE A 92 -10.96 -2.30 -6.34
N HIS A 93 -10.46 -2.24 -7.57
CA HIS A 93 -9.85 -1.04 -8.13
C HIS A 93 -10.86 0.13 -8.19
N ASN A 94 -12.07 -0.11 -8.69
CA ASN A 94 -13.13 0.90 -8.77
C ASN A 94 -13.57 1.41 -7.39
N ILE A 95 -13.69 0.52 -6.40
CA ILE A 95 -14.01 0.88 -5.02
C ILE A 95 -12.90 1.74 -4.43
N ARG A 96 -11.63 1.32 -4.57
CA ARG A 96 -10.47 2.10 -4.10
C ARG A 96 -10.43 3.49 -4.71
N ARG A 97 -10.69 3.63 -6.01
CA ARG A 97 -10.76 4.93 -6.71
C ARG A 97 -11.83 5.86 -6.10
N GLY A 98 -12.98 5.31 -5.72
CA GLY A 98 -14.13 6.06 -5.21
C GLY A 98 -14.03 6.48 -3.73
N LEU A 99 -13.12 5.89 -2.95
CA LEU A 99 -13.05 6.13 -1.50
C LEU A 99 -12.92 7.61 -1.11
N LEU A 100 -12.07 8.36 -1.82
CA LEU A 100 -11.87 9.79 -1.55
C LEU A 100 -13.12 10.65 -1.75
N ASP A 101 -14.11 10.22 -2.53
CA ASP A 101 -15.38 10.96 -2.67
C ASP A 101 -16.21 10.95 -1.39
N PHE A 102 -15.94 10.01 -0.49
CA PHE A 102 -16.67 9.83 0.75
C PHE A 102 -15.88 10.30 1.97
N LEU A 103 -14.76 11.01 1.76
CA LEU A 103 -13.89 11.51 2.83
C LEU A 103 -14.66 12.23 3.95
N PHE A 104 -15.66 13.05 3.58
CA PHE A 104 -16.47 13.84 4.51
C PHE A 104 -17.79 13.17 4.93
N ASN A 105 -17.97 11.90 4.58
CA ASN A 105 -19.14 11.12 4.97
C ASN A 105 -18.69 9.82 5.61
N ARG A 106 -18.39 9.87 6.90
CA ARG A 106 -17.79 8.78 7.66
C ARG A 106 -18.64 7.52 7.62
N ASN A 107 -19.95 7.67 7.77
CA ASN A 107 -20.87 6.53 7.72
C ASN A 107 -20.89 5.83 6.36
N LYS A 108 -20.77 6.59 5.25
CA LYS A 108 -20.65 5.99 3.91
C LYS A 108 -19.26 5.40 3.68
N LEU A 109 -18.22 6.10 4.14
CA LEU A 109 -16.83 5.65 4.01
C LEU A 109 -16.62 4.27 4.67
N GLU A 110 -17.07 4.10 5.91
CA GLU A 110 -16.97 2.83 6.62
C GLU A 110 -17.76 1.70 5.94
N LYS A 111 -18.93 2.00 5.38
CA LYS A 111 -19.69 1.01 4.59
C LYS A 111 -18.96 0.58 3.33
N ILE A 112 -18.30 1.51 2.65
CA ILE A 112 -17.54 1.23 1.43
C ILE A 112 -16.25 0.47 1.77
N ARG A 113 -15.59 0.78 2.88
CA ARG A 113 -14.47 -0.03 3.41
C ARG A 113 -14.88 -1.46 3.73
N ALA A 114 -16.01 -1.63 4.40
CA ALA A 114 -16.54 -2.96 4.68
C ALA A 114 -16.91 -3.73 3.40
N LEU A 115 -17.27 -3.04 2.31
CA LEU A 115 -17.45 -3.65 1.00
C LEU A 115 -16.12 -4.00 0.33
N LEU A 116 -15.12 -3.12 0.41
CA LEU A 116 -13.77 -3.35 -0.10
C LEU A 116 -13.15 -4.60 0.53
N ARG A 117 -13.15 -4.69 1.86
CA ARG A 117 -12.61 -5.84 2.60
C ARG A 117 -13.35 -7.14 2.25
N ARG A 118 -14.66 -7.07 2.01
CA ARG A 118 -15.44 -8.23 1.53
C ARG A 118 -15.02 -8.68 0.13
N ALA A 119 -14.81 -7.74 -0.79
CA ALA A 119 -14.34 -8.05 -2.14
C ALA A 119 -12.91 -8.62 -2.14
N GLU A 120 -12.01 -8.05 -1.33
CA GLU A 120 -10.63 -8.54 -1.15
C GLU A 120 -10.60 -9.97 -0.59
N ASN A 121 -11.40 -10.24 0.45
CA ASN A 121 -11.50 -11.58 1.02
C ASN A 121 -12.10 -12.60 0.03
N ALA A 122 -13.13 -12.20 -0.74
CA ALA A 122 -13.70 -13.05 -1.77
C ALA A 122 -12.69 -13.37 -2.88
N LEU A 123 -11.89 -12.38 -3.29
CA LEU A 123 -10.82 -12.58 -4.26
C LEU A 123 -9.75 -13.55 -3.72
N LEU A 124 -9.29 -13.36 -2.48
CA LEU A 124 -8.34 -14.25 -1.83
C LEU A 124 -8.87 -15.69 -1.74
N GLU A 125 -10.13 -15.88 -1.37
CA GLU A 125 -10.77 -17.20 -1.32
C GLU A 125 -10.77 -17.87 -2.70
N ARG A 126 -11.14 -17.15 -3.77
CA ARG A 126 -11.16 -17.68 -5.13
C ARG A 126 -9.77 -18.01 -5.65
N LEU A 127 -8.77 -17.17 -5.37
CA LEU A 127 -7.38 -17.43 -5.71
C LEU A 127 -6.83 -18.64 -4.95
N SER A 128 -7.20 -18.80 -3.67
CA SER A 128 -6.82 -19.98 -2.87
C SER A 128 -7.40 -21.26 -3.47
N GLN A 129 -8.69 -21.26 -3.85
CA GLN A 129 -9.32 -22.41 -4.51
C GLN A 129 -8.65 -22.72 -5.85
N ARG A 130 -8.31 -21.69 -6.64
CA ARG A 130 -7.58 -21.85 -7.90
C ARG A 130 -6.20 -22.48 -7.66
N HIS A 131 -5.47 -22.00 -6.66
CA HIS A 131 -4.15 -22.54 -6.31
C HIS A 131 -4.21 -23.99 -5.85
N GLU A 132 -5.21 -24.36 -5.03
CA GLU A 132 -5.44 -25.75 -4.60
C GLU A 132 -5.65 -26.68 -5.78
N LEU A 133 -6.33 -26.25 -6.85
CA LEU A 133 -6.50 -27.07 -8.05
C LEU A 133 -5.21 -27.24 -8.84
N LEU A 134 -4.37 -26.21 -8.85
CA LEU A 134 -3.12 -26.17 -9.60
C LEU A 134 -1.96 -26.89 -8.91
N HIS A 135 -2.11 -27.40 -7.68
CA HIS A 135 -1.00 -28.02 -6.93
C HIS A 135 -0.29 -29.17 -7.66
N LYS A 136 -0.92 -29.77 -8.67
CA LYS A 136 -0.36 -30.86 -9.49
C LYS A 136 0.24 -30.41 -10.82
N SER A 137 0.21 -29.12 -11.13
CA SER A 137 0.78 -28.62 -12.37
C SER A 137 2.30 -28.75 -12.36
N ALA A 138 2.88 -28.84 -13.56
CA ALA A 138 4.33 -28.82 -13.73
C ALA A 138 4.97 -27.56 -13.13
N GLU A 139 4.28 -26.41 -13.21
CA GLU A 139 4.73 -25.13 -12.68
C GLU A 139 4.82 -25.15 -11.15
N ILE A 140 3.79 -25.63 -10.44
CA ILE A 140 3.80 -25.70 -8.97
C ILE A 140 4.82 -26.73 -8.48
N HIS A 141 4.97 -27.85 -9.20
CA HIS A 141 6.03 -28.82 -8.90
C HIS A 141 7.42 -28.19 -9.00
N ALA A 142 7.72 -27.52 -10.11
CA ALA A 142 9.00 -26.85 -10.32
C ALA A 142 9.25 -25.73 -9.30
N LEU A 143 8.21 -24.96 -8.94
CA LEU A 143 8.27 -23.93 -7.91
C LEU A 143 8.60 -24.53 -6.53
N THR A 144 7.99 -25.66 -6.19
CA THR A 144 8.28 -26.37 -4.93
C THR A 144 9.73 -26.82 -4.88
N CYS A 145 10.27 -27.35 -5.98
CA CYS A 145 11.69 -27.73 -6.07
C CYS A 145 12.62 -26.52 -5.95
N GLN A 146 12.27 -25.39 -6.58
CA GLN A 146 13.00 -24.13 -6.45
C GLN A 146 13.02 -23.63 -5.00
N GLN A 147 11.87 -23.63 -4.33
CA GLN A 147 11.75 -23.20 -2.93
C GLN A 147 12.59 -24.07 -2.01
N ARG A 148 12.56 -25.40 -2.19
CA ARG A 148 13.39 -26.35 -1.44
C ARG A 148 14.88 -26.09 -1.65
N TYR A 149 15.29 -25.81 -2.89
CA TYR A 149 16.67 -25.47 -3.19
C TYR A 149 17.10 -24.17 -2.49
N ILE A 150 16.28 -23.13 -2.52
CA ILE A 150 16.58 -21.88 -1.80
C ILE A 150 16.77 -22.17 -0.31
N ILE A 151 15.85 -22.91 0.31
CA ILE A 151 15.95 -23.25 1.74
C ILE A 151 17.24 -24.00 2.05
N SER A 152 17.69 -24.91 1.18
CA SER A 152 18.95 -25.62 1.43
C SER A 152 20.17 -24.69 1.42
N GLN A 153 20.12 -23.60 0.65
CA GLN A 153 21.22 -22.65 0.54
C GLN A 153 21.20 -21.54 1.60
N ILE A 154 20.03 -21.20 2.14
CA ILE A 154 19.91 -20.05 3.06
C ILE A 154 19.80 -20.40 4.55
N THR A 155 19.78 -21.69 4.88
CA THR A 155 19.57 -22.16 6.25
C THR A 155 20.90 -22.30 6.97
N GLU A 156 21.08 -21.54 8.04
CA GLU A 156 22.28 -21.50 8.87
C GLU A 156 21.99 -21.91 10.31
N LYS A 157 23.02 -22.44 10.98
CA LYS A 157 23.05 -22.71 12.42
C LYS A 157 23.35 -21.41 13.20
N GLU A 158 23.24 -21.45 14.53
CA GLU A 158 23.61 -20.33 15.41
C GLU A 158 25.06 -19.86 15.22
N ASP A 159 25.95 -20.76 14.78
CA ASP A 159 27.37 -20.46 14.54
C ASP A 159 27.63 -19.77 13.17
N GLY A 160 26.60 -19.63 12.32
CA GLY A 160 26.69 -19.05 10.97
C GLY A 160 27.10 -20.03 9.87
N ASP A 161 27.36 -21.29 10.22
CA ASP A 161 27.60 -22.35 9.24
C ASP A 161 26.28 -22.86 8.64
N LEU A 162 26.31 -23.27 7.37
CA LEU A 162 25.16 -23.87 6.71
C LEU A 162 24.65 -25.11 7.45
N PHE A 163 23.33 -25.29 7.46
CA PHE A 163 22.72 -26.46 8.07
C PHE A 163 22.99 -27.73 7.25
N TRP A 164 23.03 -27.60 5.92
CA TRP A 164 23.45 -28.65 4.99
C TRP A 164 24.71 -28.21 4.25
N ASP A 165 25.81 -28.94 4.47
CA ASP A 165 27.10 -28.63 3.85
C ASP A 165 27.12 -28.97 2.35
N THR A 166 26.43 -30.04 1.96
CA THR A 166 26.33 -30.47 0.57
C THR A 166 24.88 -30.65 0.12
N LYS A 167 24.70 -30.60 -1.21
CA LYS A 167 23.40 -30.90 -1.83
C LYS A 167 22.93 -32.32 -1.51
N ASP A 168 23.86 -33.27 -1.44
CA ASP A 168 23.56 -34.66 -1.12
C ASP A 168 23.04 -34.80 0.32
N ASP A 169 23.56 -34.01 1.27
CA ASP A 169 23.06 -34.00 2.65
C ASP A 169 21.61 -33.51 2.74
N PHE A 170 21.24 -32.54 1.90
CA PHE A 170 19.86 -32.05 1.82
C PHE A 170 18.91 -33.06 1.14
N GLU A 171 19.34 -33.69 0.04
CA GLU A 171 18.51 -34.66 -0.68
C GLU A 171 18.28 -35.95 0.13
N ASN A 172 19.27 -36.36 0.92
CA ASN A 172 19.19 -37.53 1.80
C ASN A 172 18.61 -37.21 3.19
N PHE A 173 18.12 -35.99 3.42
CA PHE A 173 17.58 -35.60 4.71
C PHE A 173 16.21 -36.25 5.00
N ASP A 174 16.16 -37.11 6.02
CA ASP A 174 15.01 -37.95 6.33
C ASP A 174 13.78 -37.18 6.88
N ASP A 175 14.00 -36.03 7.52
CA ASP A 175 12.92 -35.25 8.14
C ASP A 175 12.33 -34.20 7.20
N ILE A 176 11.55 -34.66 6.23
CA ILE A 176 10.80 -33.80 5.29
C ILE A 176 9.94 -32.75 6.03
N SER A 177 9.49 -33.02 7.27
CA SER A 177 8.63 -32.07 8.01
C SER A 177 9.37 -30.78 8.38
N VAL A 178 10.67 -30.86 8.63
CA VAL A 178 11.51 -29.68 8.91
C VAL A 178 11.63 -28.82 7.66
N ILE A 179 11.86 -29.42 6.50
CA ILE A 179 11.95 -28.70 5.22
C ILE A 179 10.63 -27.98 4.93
N ILE A 180 9.49 -28.65 5.14
CA ILE A 180 8.17 -28.04 4.95
C ILE A 180 7.98 -26.85 5.91
N GLN A 181 8.33 -27.00 7.18
CA GLN A 181 8.24 -25.91 8.17
C GLN A 181 9.11 -24.71 7.78
N LEU A 182 10.34 -24.94 7.30
CA LEU A 182 11.23 -23.87 6.85
C LEU A 182 10.69 -23.16 5.61
N CYS A 183 10.21 -23.92 4.61
CA CYS A 183 9.55 -23.34 3.44
C CYS A 183 8.34 -22.48 3.84
N GLU A 184 7.47 -23.00 4.69
CA GLU A 184 6.29 -22.26 5.17
C GLU A 184 6.72 -20.98 5.92
N PHE A 185 7.71 -21.11 6.81
CA PHE A 185 8.19 -19.98 7.59
C PHE A 185 8.78 -18.88 6.71
N PHE A 186 9.66 -19.25 5.77
CA PHE A 186 10.32 -18.30 4.87
C PHE A 186 9.35 -17.69 3.85
N PHE A 187 8.63 -18.50 3.08
CA PHE A 187 7.83 -18.00 1.95
C PHE A 187 6.44 -17.49 2.35
N MET A 188 5.90 -17.91 3.50
CA MET A 188 4.54 -17.52 3.91
C MET A 188 4.52 -16.60 5.13
N ARG A 189 5.38 -16.85 6.13
CA ARG A 189 5.26 -16.17 7.44
C ARG A 189 6.29 -15.06 7.67
N SER A 190 7.41 -15.05 6.96
CA SER A 190 8.46 -14.05 7.17
C SER A 190 8.10 -12.65 6.66
N HIS A 191 7.16 -12.58 5.72
CA HIS A 191 6.69 -11.33 5.14
C HIS A 191 5.80 -10.60 6.13
N MET A 192 6.20 -9.38 6.49
CA MET A 192 5.36 -8.50 7.30
C MET A 192 4.22 -7.94 6.46
N SER A 193 3.07 -7.72 7.08
CA SER A 193 1.94 -7.10 6.38
C SER A 193 2.29 -5.68 5.93
N ASN A 194 1.70 -5.27 4.81
CA ASN A 194 1.91 -3.95 4.25
C ASN A 194 1.47 -2.84 5.24
N GLU A 195 0.44 -3.10 6.04
CA GLU A 195 -0.03 -2.21 7.12
C GLU A 195 1.07 -1.94 8.16
N VAL A 196 1.77 -2.99 8.61
CA VAL A 196 2.88 -2.86 9.58
C VAL A 196 4.04 -2.10 8.95
N ILE A 197 4.45 -2.46 7.73
CA ILE A 197 5.55 -1.77 7.04
C ILE A 197 5.23 -0.29 6.84
N ARG A 198 4.00 0.06 6.46
CA ARG A 198 3.56 1.44 6.25
C ARG A 198 3.44 2.22 7.56
N GLU A 199 2.97 1.59 8.64
CA GLU A 199 3.03 2.19 9.99
C GLU A 199 4.47 2.50 10.40
N LEU A 200 5.41 1.57 10.18
CA LEU A 200 6.83 1.75 10.48
C LEU A 200 7.48 2.84 9.62
N ALA A 201 7.22 2.85 8.31
CA ALA A 201 7.76 3.84 7.38
C ALA A 201 7.39 5.29 7.76
N ARG A 202 6.22 5.48 8.41
CA ARG A 202 5.76 6.78 8.95
C ARG A 202 6.22 7.07 10.38
N SER A 203 6.75 6.07 11.09
CA SER A 203 7.15 6.22 12.49
C SER A 203 8.33 7.17 12.65
N GLN A 204 8.31 7.99 13.70
CA GLN A 204 9.38 8.97 13.93
C GLN A 204 10.74 8.29 14.12
N GLN A 205 10.76 7.13 14.79
CA GLN A 205 11.97 6.34 15.03
C GLN A 205 12.65 5.96 13.71
N TRP A 206 11.90 5.37 12.79
CA TRP A 206 12.42 4.98 11.48
C TRP A 206 12.76 6.20 10.61
N ARG A 207 11.95 7.26 10.63
CA ARG A 207 12.16 8.46 9.81
C ARG A 207 13.51 9.13 10.07
N VAL A 208 13.97 9.14 11.33
CA VAL A 208 15.30 9.65 11.68
C VAL A 208 16.39 8.78 11.06
N TYR A 209 16.28 7.46 11.19
CA TYR A 209 17.23 6.50 10.61
C TYR A 209 17.30 6.65 9.09
N TRP A 210 16.15 6.61 8.41
CA TRP A 210 16.01 6.78 6.96
C TRP A 210 16.67 8.07 6.46
N GLU A 211 16.45 9.21 7.13
CA GLU A 211 17.00 10.49 6.71
C GLU A 211 18.52 10.57 6.87
N ILE A 212 19.07 9.96 7.92
CA ILE A 212 20.52 9.84 8.11
C ILE A 212 21.12 8.97 7.00
N CYS A 213 20.51 7.81 6.73
CA CYS A 213 21.00 6.83 5.78
C CYS A 213 20.98 7.32 4.33
N LYS A 214 20.07 8.23 3.94
CA LYS A 214 20.09 8.85 2.60
C LYS A 214 21.42 9.51 2.27
N ASN A 215 22.09 10.09 3.28
CA ASN A 215 23.34 10.81 3.09
C ASN A 215 24.57 9.88 3.15
N THR A 216 24.48 8.76 3.86
CA THR A 216 25.57 7.80 4.03
C THR A 216 25.54 6.64 3.03
N ASN A 217 24.39 6.44 2.37
CA ASN A 217 24.11 5.31 1.48
C ASN A 217 24.27 3.94 2.15
N ASP A 218 24.05 3.89 3.47
CA ASP A 218 24.23 2.71 4.32
C ASP A 218 22.96 2.48 5.15
N LEU A 219 21.90 2.02 4.48
CA LEU A 219 20.60 1.79 5.11
C LEU A 219 20.51 0.41 5.76
N PHE A 220 20.95 -0.61 5.02
CA PHE A 220 20.98 -2.00 5.43
C PHE A 220 22.32 -2.60 5.01
N SER A 221 22.70 -3.70 5.67
CA SER A 221 23.93 -4.42 5.34
C SER A 221 23.89 -4.99 3.92
N GLY A 222 24.97 -4.77 3.17
CA GLY A 222 25.15 -5.33 1.84
C GLY A 222 24.42 -4.56 0.72
N PRO A 223 24.59 -4.99 -0.54
CA PRO A 223 23.96 -4.35 -1.68
C PRO A 223 22.44 -4.53 -1.68
N VAL A 224 21.72 -3.61 -2.33
CA VAL A 224 20.25 -3.66 -2.48
C VAL A 224 19.74 -5.00 -3.04
N SER A 225 20.58 -5.66 -3.84
CA SER A 225 20.28 -6.95 -4.45
C SER A 225 20.23 -8.12 -3.45
N SER A 226 20.85 -8.00 -2.27
CA SER A 226 20.80 -8.98 -1.18
C SER A 226 19.81 -8.60 -0.07
N TRP A 227 19.05 -7.52 -0.23
CA TRP A 227 18.10 -7.10 0.79
C TRP A 227 16.92 -8.07 0.90
N SER A 228 16.48 -8.29 2.13
CA SER A 228 15.25 -9.04 2.42
C SER A 228 14.03 -8.36 1.81
N TRP A 229 12.92 -9.10 1.70
CA TRP A 229 11.66 -8.52 1.23
C TRP A 229 11.22 -7.33 2.09
N ASN A 230 11.23 -7.49 3.41
CA ASN A 230 10.79 -6.45 4.35
C ASN A 230 11.69 -5.21 4.30
N GLN A 231 13.01 -5.38 4.10
CA GLN A 231 13.95 -4.27 3.90
C GLN A 231 13.61 -3.45 2.64
N ARG A 232 13.38 -4.14 1.51
CA ARG A 232 13.00 -3.50 0.24
C ARG A 232 11.66 -2.79 0.34
N GLU A 233 10.64 -3.44 0.92
CA GLU A 233 9.33 -2.83 1.15
C GLU A 233 9.42 -1.60 2.05
N LEU A 234 10.17 -1.67 3.15
CA LEU A 234 10.33 -0.54 4.07
C LEU A 234 11.02 0.65 3.38
N ALA A 235 12.08 0.40 2.60
CA ALA A 235 12.75 1.44 1.82
C ALA A 235 11.83 2.03 0.72
N TYR A 236 11.07 1.18 0.04
CA TYR A 236 10.10 1.57 -0.98
C TYR A 236 9.03 2.49 -0.41
N TRP A 237 8.35 2.08 0.67
CA TRP A 237 7.33 2.91 1.31
C TRP A 237 7.91 4.19 1.90
N SER A 238 9.12 4.15 2.44
CA SER A 238 9.80 5.37 2.94
C SER A 238 10.00 6.40 1.83
N THR A 239 10.41 5.95 0.65
CA THR A 239 10.56 6.79 -0.56
C THR A 239 9.21 7.33 -1.02
N ILE A 240 8.16 6.50 -1.00
CA ILE A 240 6.80 6.95 -1.32
C ILE A 240 6.36 8.07 -0.37
N TYR A 241 6.53 7.90 0.94
CA TYR A 241 6.11 8.92 1.91
C TYR A 241 6.91 10.23 1.78
N ASP A 242 8.19 10.18 1.40
CA ASP A 242 8.92 11.40 1.02
C ASP A 242 8.28 12.08 -0.18
N SER A 243 8.05 11.33 -1.25
CA SER A 243 7.40 11.84 -2.47
C SER A 243 6.03 12.47 -2.19
N VAL A 244 5.22 11.83 -1.33
CA VAL A 244 3.92 12.37 -0.89
C VAL A 244 4.08 13.66 -0.08
N ASN A 245 5.10 13.73 0.78
CA ASN A 245 5.35 14.91 1.61
C ASN A 245 5.90 16.10 0.79
N ASP A 246 6.63 15.81 -0.28
CA ASP A 246 7.24 16.79 -1.18
C ASP A 246 6.35 17.15 -2.39
N ALA A 247 5.24 16.44 -2.58
CA ALA A 247 4.30 16.67 -3.67
C ALA A 247 3.71 18.09 -3.65
N TYR A 248 3.63 18.72 -4.82
CA TYR A 248 3.01 20.06 -4.96
C TYR A 248 1.53 20.07 -4.51
N GLU A 249 0.77 19.03 -4.90
CA GLU A 249 -0.61 18.80 -4.43
C GLU A 249 -0.63 17.85 -3.22
N ARG A 250 0.15 18.16 -2.17
CA ARG A 250 0.25 17.32 -0.97
C ARG A 250 -1.13 17.04 -0.35
N PRO A 251 -1.48 15.76 -0.10
CA PRO A 251 -2.73 15.42 0.59
C PRO A 251 -2.69 15.86 2.06
N SER A 252 -3.87 15.99 2.68
CA SER A 252 -3.96 16.31 4.11
C SER A 252 -3.34 15.21 4.97
N LYS A 253 -2.91 15.54 6.20
CA LYS A 253 -2.34 14.56 7.13
C LYS A 253 -3.28 13.39 7.40
N ASP A 254 -4.58 13.65 7.47
CA ASP A 254 -5.61 12.63 7.71
C ASP A 254 -5.64 11.59 6.57
N ILE A 255 -5.36 12.00 5.33
CA ILE A 255 -5.24 11.08 4.18
C ILE A 255 -3.91 10.32 4.23
N ILE A 256 -2.80 10.96 4.61
CA ILE A 256 -1.47 10.31 4.64
C ILE A 256 -1.39 9.18 5.67
N VAL A 257 -2.08 9.34 6.81
CA VAL A 257 -2.11 8.34 7.88
C VAL A 257 -3.01 7.15 7.53
N ASP A 258 -3.96 7.35 6.62
CA ASP A 258 -4.97 6.37 6.26
C ASP A 258 -4.63 5.69 4.92
N ASP A 259 -4.22 4.41 4.99
CA ASP A 259 -3.66 3.71 3.83
C ASP A 259 -4.65 3.57 2.67
N ASP A 260 -5.93 3.28 2.94
CA ASP A 260 -6.97 3.17 1.92
C ASP A 260 -7.20 4.52 1.20
N LEU A 261 -7.19 5.62 1.96
CA LEU A 261 -7.38 6.96 1.39
C LEU A 261 -6.16 7.42 0.60
N LEU A 262 -4.96 7.09 1.08
CA LEU A 262 -3.72 7.40 0.37
C LEU A 262 -3.62 6.62 -0.94
N ASP A 263 -4.01 5.34 -0.95
CA ASP A 263 -4.06 4.52 -2.16
C ASP A 263 -5.05 5.08 -3.19
N SER A 264 -6.22 5.51 -2.71
CA SER A 264 -7.20 6.23 -3.53
C SER A 264 -6.62 7.52 -4.12
N TRP A 265 -5.79 8.23 -3.36
CA TRP A 265 -5.11 9.44 -3.81
C TRP A 265 -4.09 9.14 -4.92
N PHE A 266 -3.29 8.08 -4.79
CA PHE A 266 -2.35 7.66 -5.84
C PHE A 266 -3.07 7.35 -7.15
N ILE A 267 -4.18 6.61 -7.10
CA ILE A 267 -4.98 6.28 -8.30
C ILE A 267 -5.44 7.57 -9.00
N ARG A 268 -5.95 8.55 -8.24
CA ARG A 268 -6.39 9.83 -8.82
C ARG A 268 -5.25 10.64 -9.42
N GLN A 269 -4.07 10.63 -8.81
CA GLN A 269 -2.91 11.34 -9.34
C GLN A 269 -2.40 10.70 -10.63
N GLY A 270 -2.39 9.37 -10.71
CA GLY A 270 -2.08 8.63 -11.95
C GLY A 270 -3.02 9.02 -13.09
N GLU A 271 -4.34 8.95 -12.86
CA GLU A 271 -5.33 9.33 -13.88
C GLU A 271 -5.22 10.80 -14.32
N LYS A 272 -4.91 11.72 -13.39
CA LYS A 272 -4.67 13.13 -13.72
C LYS A 272 -3.45 13.28 -14.63
N SER A 273 -2.38 12.53 -14.37
CA SER A 273 -1.18 12.52 -15.21
C SER A 273 -1.50 11.99 -16.60
N ASP A 274 -2.19 10.84 -16.71
CA ASP A 274 -2.56 10.24 -17.99
C ASP A 274 -3.45 11.17 -18.83
N LYS A 275 -4.40 11.85 -18.18
CA LYS A 275 -5.27 12.84 -18.83
C LYS A 275 -4.49 14.08 -19.29
N ARG A 276 -3.45 14.50 -18.57
CA ARG A 276 -2.54 15.61 -18.99
C ARG A 276 -1.62 15.19 -20.14
N THR A 277 -1.21 13.93 -20.21
CA THR A 277 -0.38 13.42 -21.31
C THR A 277 -1.21 13.20 -22.58
N GLN A 278 -2.48 12.79 -22.47
CA GLN A 278 -3.39 12.64 -23.60
C GLN A 278 -3.96 13.98 -24.10
N ASN A 279 -4.12 14.97 -23.21
CA ASN A 279 -4.59 16.29 -23.57
C ASN A 279 -3.47 17.32 -23.31
N ASN A 280 -2.81 17.79 -24.36
CA ASN A 280 -1.92 18.97 -24.37
C ASN A 280 -2.66 20.30 -24.04
N THR A 281 -3.70 20.26 -23.21
CA THR A 281 -4.42 21.42 -22.73
C THR A 281 -4.03 21.70 -21.29
N THR A 282 -3.44 22.87 -21.13
CA THR A 282 -3.18 23.58 -19.88
C THR A 282 -4.27 23.29 -18.84
N PRO A 283 -3.92 22.93 -17.59
CA PRO A 283 -4.92 22.75 -16.55
C PRO A 283 -5.73 24.04 -16.45
N GLN A 284 -7.05 23.93 -16.56
CA GLN A 284 -7.96 25.03 -16.24
C GLN A 284 -7.62 25.51 -14.84
N SER A 285 -6.98 26.67 -14.76
CA SER A 285 -6.82 27.37 -13.51
C SER A 285 -8.21 27.53 -12.87
N HIS A 286 -8.24 27.44 -11.54
CA HIS A 286 -9.40 27.85 -10.74
C HIS A 286 -10.05 29.08 -11.38
N LYS A 287 -11.35 28.97 -11.73
CA LYS A 287 -12.12 30.11 -12.22
C LYS A 287 -11.96 31.24 -11.18
N PRO A 288 -11.28 32.36 -11.52
CA PRO A 288 -11.12 33.45 -10.58
C PRO A 288 -12.53 34.00 -10.24
N GLY A 289 -12.87 34.07 -8.95
CA GLY A 289 -14.15 34.62 -8.47
C GLY A 289 -15.08 33.67 -7.71
N ARG A 290 -14.68 32.41 -7.42
CA ARG A 290 -15.42 31.55 -6.47
C ARG A 290 -14.90 31.78 -5.05
N ASN A 291 -15.67 32.50 -4.23
CA ASN A 291 -15.35 32.75 -2.82
C ASN A 291 -15.83 31.62 -1.89
N GLU A 292 -16.73 30.74 -2.36
CA GLU A 292 -17.33 29.67 -1.55
C GLU A 292 -17.40 28.36 -2.35
N GLU A 293 -17.06 27.25 -1.67
CA GLU A 293 -17.16 25.89 -2.19
C GLU A 293 -17.98 25.04 -1.21
N PHE A 294 -19.01 24.38 -1.72
CA PHE A 294 -19.94 23.58 -0.90
C PHE A 294 -19.55 22.11 -1.00
N ILE A 295 -19.25 21.52 0.15
CA ILE A 295 -18.92 20.10 0.29
C ILE A 295 -20.06 19.42 1.03
N MET A 296 -20.65 18.38 0.42
CA MET A 296 -21.67 17.57 1.07
C MET A 296 -21.02 16.65 2.11
N ALA A 297 -21.34 16.86 3.37
CA ALA A 297 -20.75 16.14 4.49
C ALA A 297 -21.83 15.67 5.49
N ASP A 298 -21.52 14.65 6.28
CA ASP A 298 -22.33 14.33 7.47
C ASP A 298 -22.02 15.31 8.63
N GLN A 299 -22.65 15.13 9.79
CA GLN A 299 -22.50 16.08 10.90
C GLN A 299 -21.06 16.17 11.44
N GLU A 300 -20.28 15.08 11.35
CA GLU A 300 -18.86 15.08 11.74
C GLU A 300 -17.98 15.67 10.64
N GLY A 301 -18.18 15.25 9.39
CA GLY A 301 -17.48 15.80 8.24
C GLY A 301 -17.72 17.28 8.05
N ALA A 302 -18.90 17.80 8.38
CA ALA A 302 -19.19 19.23 8.35
C ALA A 302 -18.30 20.02 9.32
N LYS A 303 -17.94 19.44 10.48
CA LYS A 303 -16.97 20.06 11.41
C LYS A 303 -15.57 20.05 10.83
N GLN A 304 -15.19 18.98 10.14
CA GLN A 304 -13.89 18.89 9.46
C GLN A 304 -13.78 19.92 8.34
N VAL A 305 -14.77 19.99 7.45
CA VAL A 305 -14.88 21.01 6.38
C VAL A 305 -14.83 22.42 6.99
N TYR A 306 -15.55 22.66 8.08
CA TYR A 306 -15.49 23.94 8.79
C TYR A 306 -14.08 24.26 9.31
N ASN A 307 -13.36 23.27 9.84
CA ASN A 307 -12.01 23.41 10.37
C ASN A 307 -10.92 23.56 9.30
N MET A 308 -11.18 23.15 8.05
CA MET A 308 -10.26 23.40 6.92
C MET A 308 -10.16 24.89 6.56
N ASN A 309 -11.13 25.71 6.98
CA ASN A 309 -11.11 27.15 6.76
C ASN A 309 -10.10 27.86 7.67
N ASP A 310 -9.46 28.90 7.15
CA ASP A 310 -8.57 29.76 7.95
C ASP A 310 -9.34 30.46 9.09
N PRO A 311 -8.65 30.97 10.13
CA PRO A 311 -9.30 31.63 11.26
C PRO A 311 -10.23 32.80 10.88
N GLY A 312 -9.88 33.56 9.83
CA GLY A 312 -10.67 34.69 9.34
C GLY A 312 -11.96 34.23 8.67
N SER A 313 -11.88 33.25 7.77
CA SER A 313 -13.06 32.64 7.13
C SER A 313 -14.00 32.00 8.15
N ARG A 314 -13.45 31.32 9.17
CA ARG A 314 -14.25 30.78 10.29
C ARG A 314 -14.95 31.87 11.09
N ALA A 315 -14.30 33.02 11.31
CA ALA A 315 -14.92 34.16 11.98
C ALA A 315 -16.06 34.78 11.16
N LYS A 316 -15.89 34.90 9.84
CA LYS A 316 -16.95 35.34 8.91
C LYS A 316 -18.15 34.40 8.95
N ILE A 317 -17.94 33.10 8.86
CA ILE A 317 -19.01 32.09 8.95
C ILE A 317 -19.75 32.18 10.29
N ARG A 318 -19.04 32.35 11.42
CA ARG A 318 -19.68 32.55 12.75
C ARG A 318 -20.49 33.83 12.81
N ALA A 319 -20.02 34.92 12.21
CA ALA A 319 -20.74 36.19 12.18
C ALA A 319 -22.04 36.05 11.37
N ARG A 320 -21.97 35.42 10.18
CA ARG A 320 -23.15 35.08 9.35
C ARG A 320 -24.14 34.21 10.12
N GLN A 321 -23.68 33.12 10.74
CA GLN A 321 -24.53 32.22 11.54
C GLN A 321 -25.21 32.92 12.72
N LYS A 322 -24.52 33.85 13.41
CA LYS A 322 -25.13 34.64 14.50
C LYS A 322 -26.26 35.54 14.02
N VAL A 323 -26.12 36.14 12.84
CA VAL A 323 -27.14 37.02 12.26
C VAL A 323 -28.35 36.20 11.78
N ILE A 324 -28.11 35.08 11.09
CA ILE A 324 -29.16 34.14 10.69
C ILE A 324 -29.91 33.59 11.90
N ALA A 325 -29.21 33.19 12.96
CA ALA A 325 -29.85 32.67 14.17
C ALA A 325 -30.76 33.69 14.87
N ARG A 326 -30.52 35.00 14.69
CA ARG A 326 -31.34 36.07 15.27
C ARG A 326 -32.54 36.44 14.39
N GLN A 327 -32.39 36.42 13.08
CA GLN A 327 -33.35 36.97 12.12
C GLN A 327 -34.11 35.88 11.33
N GLY A 328 -33.69 34.63 11.43
CA GLY A 328 -34.27 33.48 10.70
C GLY A 328 -33.79 33.42 9.24
N SER A 329 -34.08 34.46 8.45
CA SER A 329 -33.62 34.59 7.07
C SER A 329 -33.10 36.00 6.81
N VAL A 330 -31.98 36.09 6.10
CA VAL A 330 -31.25 37.35 5.86
C VAL A 330 -30.76 37.36 4.43
N ARG A 331 -30.89 38.49 3.73
CA ARG A 331 -30.38 38.63 2.36
C ARG A 331 -28.86 38.80 2.40
N GLU A 332 -28.14 38.29 1.39
CA GLU A 332 -26.67 38.33 1.38
C GLU A 332 -26.10 39.76 1.53
N GLN A 333 -26.75 40.77 0.95
CA GLN A 333 -26.38 42.18 1.06
C GLN A 333 -26.44 42.73 2.50
N ASP A 334 -27.24 42.10 3.36
CA ASP A 334 -27.44 42.48 4.76
C ASP A 334 -26.48 41.73 5.69
N MET A 335 -25.66 40.82 5.14
CA MET A 335 -24.62 40.13 5.92
C MET A 335 -23.48 41.09 6.30
N PRO A 336 -22.91 40.97 7.51
CA PRO A 336 -21.90 41.91 8.01
C PRO A 336 -20.66 42.03 7.12
N ASP A 337 -20.22 40.92 6.54
CA ASP A 337 -19.06 40.86 5.67
C ASP A 337 -19.34 41.40 4.27
N SER A 338 -20.52 41.12 3.70
CA SER A 338 -20.97 41.76 2.45
C SER A 338 -21.06 43.28 2.60
N GLN A 339 -21.58 43.77 3.73
CA GLN A 339 -21.60 45.21 4.01
C GLN A 339 -20.20 45.81 4.17
N GLN A 340 -19.28 45.08 4.80
CA GLN A 340 -17.90 45.51 4.94
C GLN A 340 -17.20 45.56 3.57
N GLU A 341 -17.38 44.54 2.73
CA GLU A 341 -16.81 44.51 1.38
C GLU A 341 -17.37 45.63 0.51
N MET A 342 -18.68 45.89 0.56
CA MET A 342 -19.30 47.05 -0.12
C MET A 342 -18.68 48.38 0.34
N ARG A 343 -18.43 48.56 1.64
CA ARG A 343 -17.77 49.77 2.17
C ARG A 343 -16.32 49.89 1.70
N GLU A 344 -15.58 48.79 1.70
CA GLU A 344 -14.18 48.75 1.24
C GLU A 344 -14.07 49.06 -0.25
N GLN A 345 -14.96 48.54 -1.08
CA GLN A 345 -15.06 48.87 -2.51
C GLN A 345 -15.39 50.36 -2.71
N LEU A 346 -16.35 50.91 -1.94
CA LEU A 346 -16.71 52.32 -1.99
C LEU A 346 -15.53 53.24 -1.64
N MET A 347 -14.80 52.92 -0.57
CA MET A 347 -13.59 53.66 -0.19
C MET A 347 -12.47 53.51 -1.22
N GLY A 348 -12.30 52.32 -1.81
CA GLY A 348 -11.33 52.07 -2.88
C GLY A 348 -11.60 52.90 -4.12
N MET A 349 -12.88 53.04 -4.52
CA MET A 349 -13.30 53.90 -5.61
C MET A 349 -13.03 55.38 -5.31
N GLN A 350 -13.30 55.84 -4.09
CA GLN A 350 -12.97 57.22 -3.68
C GLN A 350 -11.47 57.49 -3.72
N ARG A 351 -10.63 56.56 -3.24
CA ARG A 351 -9.16 56.69 -3.30
C ARG A 351 -8.62 56.72 -4.73
N LYS A 352 -9.15 55.88 -5.63
CA LYS A 352 -8.80 55.92 -7.06
C LYS A 352 -9.18 57.26 -7.68
N ARG A 353 -10.39 57.75 -7.39
CA ARG A 353 -10.88 59.04 -7.89
C ARG A 353 -10.00 60.21 -7.44
N VAL A 354 -9.54 60.20 -6.17
CA VAL A 354 -8.59 61.21 -5.66
C VAL A 354 -7.22 61.12 -6.34
N LYS A 355 -6.71 59.91 -6.57
CA LYS A 355 -5.43 59.71 -7.30
C LYS A 355 -5.51 60.18 -8.76
N ASP A 356 -6.62 59.92 -9.43
CA ASP A 356 -6.84 60.33 -10.82
C ASP A 356 -7.01 61.85 -10.95
N ILE A 357 -7.57 62.51 -9.93
CA ILE A 357 -7.61 63.98 -9.84
C ILE A 357 -6.22 64.57 -9.58
N SER A 358 -5.35 63.90 -8.80
CA SER A 358 -3.98 64.37 -8.53
C SER A 358 -2.98 64.16 -9.67
N ARG A 359 -3.35 63.38 -10.70
CA ARG A 359 -2.52 63.09 -11.89
C ARG A 359 -2.89 63.92 -13.13
N ARG A 360 -3.93 64.75 -13.03
CA ARG A 360 -4.25 65.82 -13.98
C ARG A 360 -3.73 67.13 -13.43
#